data_AF-A0A061ACZ2-F1
#
_entry.id   AF-A0A061ACZ2-F1
#
_cell.length_a   1.000
_cell.length_b   1.000
_cell.length_c   1.000
_cell.angle_alpha   90.00
_cell.angle_beta   90.00
_cell.angle_gamma   90.00
#
_symmetry.space_group_name_H-M   'P 1'
#
loop_
_entity.id
_entity.type
_entity.pdbx_description
1 polymer ?
#
loop_
_entity_poly.entity_id
_entity_poly.type
_entity_poly.pdbx_seq_one_letter_code
_entity_poly.pdbx_strand_id
1 'polypeptide(L)'
;MPTASRRKDTPPPRTANSEADVLRGFLDYLRVSIAAKVDGAAEPQVRTSAVPSGTNLLGLLNHLIAVESATFLGEKVTDWQATLRPDPEDSVSDVVTRYRETVARANEVLDECTELGAPLPRPGRPGPAPSVRWALTHMIEETGRHAGHADILRELIDGGTGR
;
A
#
# COMPACT_ATOMS: atom_id res chain seq x y z
N MET A 1 27.26 -6.60 -15.99
CA MET A 1 26.50 -6.42 -14.74
C MET A 1 25.66 -5.16 -14.91
N PRO A 2 24.32 -5.21 -14.83
CA PRO A 2 23.52 -3.99 -14.80
C PRO A 2 23.91 -3.23 -13.54
N THR A 3 24.19 -1.93 -13.67
CA THR A 3 24.48 -1.06 -12.54
C THR A 3 23.20 -0.90 -11.70
N ALA A 4 23.22 -1.43 -10.48
CA ALA A 4 22.12 -1.28 -9.53
C ALA A 4 21.80 0.22 -9.32
N SER A 5 20.56 0.61 -9.62
CA SER A 5 20.07 1.97 -9.32
C SER A 5 19.78 2.05 -7.82
N ARG A 6 20.73 2.58 -7.06
CA ARG A 6 20.57 2.81 -5.61
C ARG A 6 19.71 4.05 -5.40
N ARG A 7 18.46 3.88 -4.95
CA ARG A 7 17.65 5.04 -4.53
C ARG A 7 18.17 5.53 -3.19
N LYS A 8 18.16 6.85 -2.99
CA LYS A 8 18.57 7.45 -1.72
C LYS A 8 17.52 7.10 -0.66
N ASP A 9 17.95 6.38 0.38
CA ASP A 9 17.10 6.09 1.54
C ASP A 9 16.53 7.41 2.08
N THR A 10 15.21 7.55 1.99
CA THR A 10 14.51 8.70 2.55
C THR A 10 14.00 8.30 3.93
N PRO A 11 14.44 8.96 5.01
CA PRO A 11 13.93 8.63 6.34
C PRO A 11 12.43 8.97 6.45
N PRO A 12 11.71 8.36 7.40
CA PRO A 12 10.35 8.78 7.72
C PRO A 12 10.27 10.30 7.98
N PRO A 13 9.16 10.96 7.60
CA PRO A 13 9.04 12.40 7.72
C PRO A 13 9.08 12.84 9.19
N ARG A 14 9.70 14.00 9.45
CA ARG A 14 9.50 14.74 10.69
C ARG A 14 8.22 15.54 10.56
N THR A 15 7.10 14.96 10.99
CA THR A 15 5.75 15.56 10.90
C THR A 15 5.56 16.65 11.96
N ALA A 16 4.43 17.35 11.90
CA ALA A 16 3.96 18.21 12.99
C ALA A 16 3.64 17.40 14.27
N ASN A 17 3.31 18.11 15.34
CA ASN A 17 3.29 17.56 16.70
C ASN A 17 2.00 16.80 17.08
N SER A 18 0.95 16.81 16.24
CA SER A 18 -0.30 16.10 16.59
C SER A 18 -0.23 14.60 16.27
N GLU A 19 -0.96 13.78 17.02
CA GLU A 19 -1.06 12.33 16.76
C GLU A 19 -1.55 12.06 15.32
N ALA A 20 -2.52 12.85 14.83
CA ALA A 20 -3.07 12.70 13.50
C ALA A 20 -2.03 13.00 12.41
N ASP A 21 -1.24 14.07 12.58
CA ASP A 21 -0.18 14.43 11.63
C ASP A 21 0.91 13.35 11.57
N VAL A 22 1.27 12.77 12.71
CA VAL A 22 2.23 11.67 12.79
C VAL A 22 1.70 10.44 12.06
N LEU A 23 0.48 9.99 12.36
CA LEU A 23 -0.11 8.80 11.74
C LEU A 23 -0.25 8.96 10.22
N ARG A 24 -0.80 10.09 9.75
CA ARG A 24 -0.96 10.36 8.32
C ARG A 24 0.39 10.46 7.61
N GLY A 25 1.36 11.17 8.20
CA GLY A 25 2.69 11.32 7.59
C GLY A 25 3.45 10.00 7.49
N PHE A 26 3.36 9.11 8.47
CA PHE A 26 3.95 7.77 8.38
C PHE A 26 3.25 6.90 7.33
N LEU A 27 1.92 6.96 7.26
CA LEU A 27 1.16 6.21 6.25
C LEU A 27 1.51 6.69 4.83
N ASP A 28 1.53 8.00 4.59
CA ASP A 28 1.86 8.56 3.27
C ASP A 28 3.29 8.24 2.85
N TYR A 29 4.24 8.29 3.79
CA TYR A 29 5.61 7.84 3.55
C TYR A 29 5.66 6.37 3.08
N LEU A 30 4.94 5.47 3.76
CA LEU A 30 4.89 4.06 3.39
C LEU A 30 4.18 3.82 2.05
N ARG A 31 3.10 4.55 1.78
CA ARG A 31 2.36 4.51 0.50
C ARG A 31 3.24 4.91 -0.68
N VAL A 32 4.00 6.00 -0.53
CA VAL A 32 4.96 6.44 -1.55
C VAL A 32 6.06 5.38 -1.74
N SER A 33 6.61 4.87 -0.64
CA SER A 33 7.68 3.87 -0.65
C SER A 33 7.30 2.59 -1.42
N ILE A 34 6.14 1.98 -1.10
CA ILE A 34 5.73 0.73 -1.76
C ILE A 34 5.44 0.94 -3.25
N ALA A 35 4.74 2.02 -3.62
CA ALA A 35 4.44 2.31 -5.02
C ALA A 35 5.74 2.49 -5.81
N ALA A 36 6.71 3.21 -5.25
CA ALA A 36 8.00 3.44 -5.88
C ALA A 36 8.77 2.13 -6.13
N LYS A 37 8.67 1.15 -5.24
CA LYS A 37 9.36 -0.16 -5.39
C LYS A 37 8.77 -1.02 -6.50
N VAL A 38 7.49 -0.87 -6.78
CA VAL A 38 6.79 -1.60 -7.84
C VAL A 38 6.96 -0.90 -9.18
N ASP A 39 6.99 0.43 -9.17
CA ASP A 39 7.13 1.25 -10.37
C ASP A 39 8.39 0.90 -11.18
N GLY A 40 8.20 0.75 -12.50
CA GLY A 40 9.22 0.38 -13.47
C GLY A 40 9.86 -1.02 -13.29
N ALA A 41 9.31 -1.89 -12.44
CA ALA A 41 9.79 -3.28 -12.37
C ALA A 41 9.41 -4.05 -13.64
N ALA A 42 10.31 -4.90 -14.13
CA ALA A 42 10.15 -5.56 -15.43
C ALA A 42 9.21 -6.77 -15.37
N GLU A 43 8.43 -6.94 -16.43
CA GLU A 43 7.72 -8.19 -16.73
C GLU A 43 8.70 -9.22 -17.36
N PRO A 44 8.52 -10.53 -17.11
CA PRO A 44 7.51 -11.15 -16.24
C PRO A 44 7.88 -11.21 -14.75
N GLN A 45 9.06 -10.72 -14.37
CA GLN A 45 9.61 -10.92 -13.02
C GLN A 45 8.74 -10.28 -11.93
N VAL A 46 8.14 -9.11 -12.19
CA VAL A 46 7.27 -8.41 -11.23
C VAL A 46 6.03 -9.25 -10.83
N ARG A 47 5.58 -10.16 -11.69
CA ARG A 47 4.48 -11.12 -11.46
C ARG A 47 4.94 -12.51 -11.06
N THR A 48 6.24 -12.79 -11.16
CA THR A 48 6.79 -14.10 -10.84
C THR A 48 6.89 -14.26 -9.32
N SER A 49 6.32 -15.35 -8.81
CA SER A 49 6.41 -15.66 -7.38
C SER A 49 7.84 -15.99 -6.99
N ALA A 50 8.37 -15.33 -5.97
CA ALA A 50 9.71 -15.62 -5.44
C ALA A 50 9.70 -16.67 -4.31
N VAL A 51 8.52 -17.05 -3.83
CA VAL A 51 8.33 -17.97 -2.69
C VAL A 51 7.16 -18.94 -2.93
N PRO A 52 7.11 -20.11 -2.25
CA PRO A 52 6.04 -21.09 -2.43
C PRO A 52 4.62 -20.58 -2.11
N SER A 53 4.49 -19.53 -1.29
CA SER A 53 3.20 -18.94 -0.95
C SER A 53 2.53 -18.18 -2.12
N GLY A 54 3.23 -17.97 -3.24
CA GLY A 54 2.70 -17.24 -4.39
C GLY A 54 2.98 -15.73 -4.38
N THR A 55 3.73 -15.22 -3.39
CA THR A 55 4.02 -13.79 -3.25
C THR A 55 4.92 -13.28 -4.38
N ASN A 56 4.45 -12.26 -5.08
CA ASN A 56 5.15 -11.53 -6.15
C ASN A 56 4.98 -10.00 -5.94
N LEU A 57 5.84 -9.20 -6.57
CA LEU A 57 5.94 -7.77 -6.30
C LEU A 57 4.67 -6.99 -6.72
N LEU A 58 4.11 -7.27 -7.89
CA LEU A 58 2.89 -6.59 -8.35
C LEU A 58 1.67 -6.95 -7.50
N GLY A 59 1.60 -8.22 -7.08
CA GLY A 59 0.56 -8.74 -6.21
C GLY A 59 0.51 -8.06 -4.85
N LEU A 60 1.66 -7.68 -4.28
CA LEU A 60 1.70 -6.92 -3.02
C LEU A 60 1.01 -5.56 -3.17
N LEU A 61 1.24 -4.84 -4.26
CA LEU A 61 0.60 -3.55 -4.49
C LEU A 61 -0.91 -3.70 -4.73
N ASN A 62 -1.30 -4.69 -5.55
CA ASN A 62 -2.70 -4.96 -5.82
C ASN A 62 -3.47 -5.38 -4.55
N HIS A 63 -2.82 -6.12 -3.66
CA HIS A 63 -3.38 -6.44 -2.35
C HIS A 63 -3.61 -5.17 -1.51
N LEU A 64 -2.63 -4.25 -1.46
CA LEU A 64 -2.76 -3.00 -0.72
C LEU A 64 -3.87 -2.09 -1.26
N ILE A 65 -4.14 -2.10 -2.57
CA ILE A 65 -5.33 -1.45 -3.15
C ILE A 65 -6.60 -1.98 -2.46
N ALA A 66 -6.73 -3.30 -2.38
CA ALA A 66 -7.91 -3.93 -1.79
C ALA A 66 -8.03 -3.66 -0.28
N VAL A 67 -6.93 -3.66 0.47
CA VAL A 67 -6.95 -3.34 1.91
C VAL A 67 -7.34 -1.88 2.14
N GLU A 68 -6.81 -0.96 1.35
CA GLU A 68 -7.10 0.47 1.45
C GLU A 68 -8.57 0.77 1.12
N SER A 69 -9.05 0.22 0.00
CA SER A 69 -10.46 0.28 -0.41
C SER A 69 -11.39 -0.30 0.66
N ALA A 70 -11.07 -1.47 1.22
CA ALA A 70 -11.90 -2.09 2.24
C ALA A 70 -11.93 -1.30 3.55
N THR A 71 -10.81 -0.66 3.89
CA THR A 71 -10.62 0.06 5.16
C THR A 71 -11.29 1.43 5.11
N PHE A 72 -10.97 2.27 4.12
CA PHE A 72 -11.43 3.66 4.08
C PHE A 72 -12.67 3.88 3.22
N LEU A 73 -12.88 3.07 2.18
CA LEU A 73 -13.97 3.25 1.22
C LEU A 73 -15.13 2.28 1.46
N GLY A 74 -14.97 1.35 2.42
CA GLY A 74 -15.99 0.37 2.81
C GLY A 74 -16.23 -0.74 1.78
N GLU A 75 -15.39 -0.84 0.74
CA GLU A 75 -15.55 -1.80 -0.36
C GLU A 75 -15.51 -3.25 0.15
N LYS A 76 -16.22 -4.16 -0.53
CA LYS A 76 -16.35 -5.56 -0.12
C LYS A 76 -15.32 -6.44 -0.80
N VAL A 77 -14.38 -6.95 -0.01
CA VAL A 77 -13.47 -8.03 -0.40
C VAL A 77 -14.00 -9.36 0.14
N THR A 78 -14.24 -10.32 -0.74
CA THR A 78 -14.74 -11.66 -0.39
C THR A 78 -13.66 -12.74 -0.39
N ASP A 79 -12.57 -12.52 -1.13
CA ASP A 79 -11.43 -13.42 -1.23
C ASP A 79 -10.14 -12.59 -1.13
N TRP A 80 -9.48 -12.66 0.02
CA TRP A 80 -8.26 -11.90 0.27
C TRP A 80 -7.05 -12.51 -0.46
N GLN A 81 -7.03 -13.82 -0.66
CA GLN A 81 -5.96 -14.49 -1.39
C GLN A 81 -5.97 -14.10 -2.87
N ALA A 82 -7.15 -13.89 -3.45
CA ALA A 82 -7.30 -13.42 -4.83
C ALA A 82 -6.70 -12.02 -5.05
N THR A 83 -6.70 -11.15 -4.04
CA THR A 83 -6.16 -9.78 -4.16
C THR A 83 -4.64 -9.74 -4.42
N LEU A 84 -3.92 -10.82 -4.15
CA LEU A 84 -2.49 -10.95 -4.50
C LEU A 84 -2.26 -11.27 -5.99
N ARG A 85 -3.33 -11.41 -6.78
CA ARG A 85 -3.29 -11.71 -8.21
C ARG A 85 -3.88 -10.52 -8.97
N PRO A 86 -3.05 -9.59 -9.45
CA PRO A 86 -3.49 -8.50 -10.32
C PRO A 86 -4.12 -9.06 -11.59
N ASP A 87 -4.98 -8.29 -12.24
CA ASP A 87 -5.56 -8.69 -13.52
C ASP A 87 -4.43 -9.03 -14.53
N PRO A 88 -4.54 -10.12 -15.31
CA PRO A 88 -3.55 -10.46 -16.33
C PRO A 88 -3.35 -9.37 -17.38
N GLU A 89 -4.38 -8.56 -17.66
CA GLU A 89 -4.35 -7.50 -18.67
C GLU A 89 -3.82 -6.17 -18.13
N ASP A 90 -3.73 -6.00 -16.81
CA ASP A 90 -3.16 -4.79 -16.21
C ASP A 90 -1.66 -4.70 -16.50
N SER A 91 -1.16 -3.53 -16.92
CA SER A 91 0.27 -3.25 -16.85
C SER A 91 0.70 -2.90 -15.42
N VAL A 92 2.02 -2.92 -15.16
CA VAL A 92 2.57 -2.38 -13.89
C VAL A 92 2.11 -0.95 -13.65
N SER A 93 2.07 -0.12 -14.70
CA SER A 93 1.63 1.27 -14.62
C SER A 93 0.16 1.40 -14.23
N ASP A 94 -0.69 0.49 -14.70
CA ASP A 94 -2.13 0.50 -14.40
C ASP A 94 -2.36 0.21 -12.91
N VAL A 95 -1.68 -0.81 -12.36
CA VAL A 95 -1.78 -1.14 -10.93
C VAL A 95 -1.23 -0.01 -10.06
N VAL A 96 -0.09 0.61 -10.44
CA VAL A 96 0.47 1.76 -9.72
C VAL A 96 -0.46 2.97 -9.76
N THR A 97 -1.09 3.24 -10.90
CA THR A 97 -2.05 4.34 -11.06
C THR A 97 -3.28 4.10 -10.19
N ARG A 98 -3.88 2.91 -10.27
CA ARG A 98 -5.03 2.51 -9.46
C ARG A 98 -4.73 2.60 -7.96
N TYR A 99 -3.52 2.23 -7.54
CA TYR A 99 -3.09 2.42 -6.16
C TYR A 99 -3.08 3.88 -5.75
N ARG A 100 -2.46 4.76 -6.54
CA ARG A 100 -2.43 6.21 -6.24
C ARG A 100 -3.82 6.83 -6.21
N GLU A 101 -4.72 6.41 -7.10
CA GLU A 101 -6.12 6.85 -7.10
C GLU A 101 -6.89 6.37 -5.87
N THR A 102 -6.63 5.14 -5.42
CA THR A 102 -7.24 4.59 -4.20
C THR A 102 -6.76 5.33 -2.96
N VAL A 103 -5.46 5.63 -2.87
CA VAL A 103 -4.86 6.49 -1.84
C VAL A 103 -5.52 7.86 -1.81
N ALA A 104 -5.72 8.49 -2.99
CA ALA A 104 -6.35 9.80 -3.08
C ALA A 104 -7.79 9.80 -2.53
N ARG A 105 -8.61 8.83 -2.95
CA ARG A 105 -9.98 8.64 -2.43
C ARG A 105 -10.00 8.35 -0.92
N ALA A 106 -9.05 7.56 -0.42
CA ALA A 106 -8.92 7.31 1.01
C ALA A 106 -8.56 8.58 1.79
N ASN A 107 -7.75 9.45 1.21
CA ASN A 107 -7.39 10.73 1.81
C ASN A 107 -8.57 11.72 1.85
N GLU A 108 -9.44 11.73 0.83
CA GLU A 108 -10.69 12.50 0.86
C GLU A 108 -11.56 12.12 2.07
N VAL A 109 -11.73 10.82 2.34
CA VAL A 109 -12.46 10.33 3.54
C VAL A 109 -11.79 10.78 4.84
N LEU A 110 -10.46 10.69 4.90
CA LEU A 110 -9.71 11.07 6.08
C LEU A 110 -9.69 12.59 6.33
N ASP A 111 -9.83 13.41 5.28
CA ASP A 111 -9.92 14.88 5.42
C ASP A 111 -11.24 15.31 6.07
N GLU A 112 -12.29 14.51 5.95
CA GLU A 112 -13.57 14.71 6.65
C GLU A 112 -13.54 14.23 8.11
N CYS A 113 -12.50 13.48 8.51
CA CYS A 113 -12.38 12.88 9.83
C CYS A 113 -11.55 13.73 10.79
N THR A 114 -12.21 14.61 11.56
CA THR A 114 -11.51 15.49 12.52
C THR A 114 -11.12 14.81 13.83
N GLU A 115 -11.78 13.71 14.19
CA GLU A 115 -11.60 13.02 15.47
C GLU A 115 -11.06 11.60 15.29
N LEU A 116 -9.83 11.35 15.77
CA LEU A 116 -9.20 10.03 15.68
C LEU A 116 -9.99 8.91 16.36
N GLY A 117 -10.79 9.26 17.38
CA GLY A 117 -11.65 8.31 18.09
C GLY A 117 -12.96 7.98 17.38
N ALA A 118 -13.36 8.78 16.37
CA ALA A 118 -14.62 8.59 15.67
C ALA A 118 -14.56 7.39 14.72
N PRO A 119 -15.70 6.70 14.48
CA PRO A 119 -15.78 5.63 13.49
C PRO A 119 -15.61 6.18 12.07
N LEU A 120 -14.99 5.39 11.19
CA LEU A 120 -14.94 5.70 9.75
C LEU A 120 -16.34 5.69 9.11
N PRO A 121 -16.60 6.53 8.09
CA PRO A 121 -17.78 6.42 7.26
C PRO A 121 -17.87 5.04 6.61
N ARG A 122 -19.01 4.37 6.74
CA ARG A 122 -19.18 2.99 6.23
C ARG A 122 -20.59 2.75 5.67
N PRO A 123 -20.96 3.42 4.56
CA PRO A 123 -22.28 3.28 3.97
C PRO A 123 -22.52 1.83 3.50
N GLY A 124 -23.67 1.26 3.81
CA GLY A 124 -24.12 -0.02 3.24
C GLY A 124 -23.51 -1.30 3.82
N ARG A 125 -22.67 -1.24 4.86
CA ARG A 125 -22.21 -2.44 5.58
C ARG A 125 -22.76 -2.51 7.02
N PRO A 126 -23.27 -3.67 7.45
CA PRO A 126 -23.69 -3.86 8.84
C PRO A 126 -22.50 -3.96 9.79
N GLY A 127 -22.71 -3.59 11.06
CA GLY A 127 -21.74 -3.66 12.15
C GLY A 127 -20.99 -2.35 12.41
N PRO A 128 -20.29 -2.24 13.55
CA PRO A 128 -19.52 -1.05 13.89
C PRO A 128 -18.35 -0.86 12.92
N ALA A 129 -18.11 0.38 12.51
CA ALA A 129 -16.91 0.75 11.77
C ALA A 129 -15.71 0.91 12.72
N PRO A 130 -14.48 0.61 12.29
CA PRO A 130 -13.29 0.89 13.09
C PRO A 130 -13.13 2.40 13.30
N SER A 131 -12.46 2.79 14.38
CA SER A 131 -12.07 4.20 14.55
C SER A 131 -11.02 4.61 13.53
N VAL A 132 -10.97 5.91 13.23
CA VAL A 132 -9.95 6.50 12.36
C VAL A 132 -8.54 6.15 12.85
N ARG A 133 -8.30 6.22 14.18
CA ARG A 133 -7.02 5.82 14.81
C ARG A 133 -6.66 4.37 14.49
N TRP A 134 -7.61 3.45 14.64
CA TRP A 134 -7.37 2.04 14.38
C TRP A 134 -7.07 1.82 12.90
N ALA A 135 -7.84 2.44 12.01
CA ALA A 135 -7.67 2.31 10.56
C ALA A 135 -6.31 2.82 10.09
N LEU A 136 -5.88 4.00 10.54
CA LEU A 136 -4.55 4.54 10.24
C LEU A 136 -3.44 3.61 10.76
N THR A 137 -3.56 3.14 12.01
CA THR A 137 -2.57 2.23 12.60
C THR A 137 -2.48 0.92 11.84
N HIS A 138 -3.63 0.32 11.49
CA HIS A 138 -3.67 -0.91 10.70
C HIS A 138 -3.04 -0.73 9.33
N MET A 139 -3.34 0.37 8.63
CA MET A 139 -2.78 0.63 7.31
C MET A 139 -1.27 0.91 7.35
N ILE A 140 -0.76 1.53 8.43
CA ILE A 140 0.69 1.67 8.65
C ILE A 140 1.33 0.29 8.82
N GLU A 141 0.76 -0.57 9.65
CA GLU A 141 1.26 -1.93 9.88
C GLU A 141 1.27 -2.76 8.58
N GLU A 142 0.14 -2.80 7.88
CA GLU A 142 0.00 -3.61 6.67
C GLU A 142 0.89 -3.10 5.52
N THR A 143 0.92 -1.78 5.30
CA THR A 143 1.77 -1.18 4.26
C THR A 143 3.25 -1.33 4.60
N GLY A 144 3.63 -1.16 5.87
CA GLY A 144 5.00 -1.34 6.34
C GLY A 144 5.49 -2.78 6.16
N ARG A 145 4.65 -3.76 6.50
CA ARG A 145 4.92 -5.19 6.32
C ARG A 145 5.17 -5.52 4.85
N HIS A 146 4.30 -5.07 3.94
CA HIS A 146 4.44 -5.35 2.51
C HIS A 146 5.54 -4.53 1.83
N ALA A 147 5.84 -3.31 2.30
CA ALA A 147 6.99 -2.54 1.85
C ALA A 147 8.30 -3.27 2.16
N GLY A 148 8.42 -3.90 3.33
CA GLY A 148 9.58 -4.74 3.67
C GLY A 148 9.71 -5.99 2.80
N HIS A 149 8.58 -6.65 2.45
CA HIS A 149 8.60 -7.74 1.47
C HIS A 149 9.03 -7.25 0.08
N ALA A 150 8.52 -6.09 -0.34
CA ALA A 150 8.84 -5.50 -1.64
C ALA A 150 10.31 -5.13 -1.78
N ASP A 151 10.99 -4.73 -0.69
CA ASP A 151 12.44 -4.47 -0.69
C ASP A 151 13.21 -5.71 -1.18
N ILE A 152 12.94 -6.86 -0.58
CA ILE A 152 13.61 -8.13 -0.90
C ILE A 152 13.26 -8.57 -2.32
N LEU A 153 11.97 -8.49 -2.69
CA LEU A 153 11.53 -8.88 -4.03
C LEU A 153 12.14 -8.00 -5.11
N ARG A 154 12.24 -6.68 -4.89
CA ARG A 154 12.84 -5.76 -5.86
C ARG A 154 14.33 -6.04 -6.03
N GLU A 155 15.05 -6.27 -4.93
CA GLU A 155 16.47 -6.63 -4.97
C GLU A 155 16.70 -7.92 -5.78
N LEU A 156 15.85 -8.93 -5.61
CA LEU A 156 15.92 -10.18 -6.37
C LEU A 156 15.66 -10.00 -7.87
N ILE A 157 14.85 -9.00 -8.27
CA ILE A 157 14.50 -8.75 -9.67
C ILE A 157 15.63 -8.03 -10.40
N ASP A 158 16.14 -6.93 -9.86
CA ASP A 158 17.07 -6.04 -10.57
C ASP A 158 18.20 -5.46 -9.69
N GLY A 159 18.34 -5.92 -8.45
CA GLY A 159 19.30 -5.38 -7.49
C GLY A 159 18.95 -3.98 -6.99
N GLY A 160 17.76 -3.47 -7.32
CA GLY A 160 17.23 -2.21 -6.81
C GLY A 160 17.10 -2.27 -5.29
N THR A 161 17.73 -1.31 -4.62
CA THR A 161 17.70 -1.17 -3.16
C THR A 161 17.27 0.23 -2.78
N GLY A 162 16.68 0.35 -1.59
CA GLY A 162 16.32 1.63 -0.99
C GLY A 162 14.95 1.56 -0.30
N ARG A 163 14.84 2.26 0.83
CA ARG A 163 13.58 2.44 1.55
C ARG A 163 12.65 3.43 0.84
#